data_AF-A0A2N1Q9U2-F1
#
_entry.id   AF-A0A2N1Q9U2-F1
#
_cell.length_a   1.000
_cell.length_b   1.000
_cell.length_c   1.000
_cell.angle_alpha   90.00
_cell.angle_beta   90.00
_cell.angle_gamma   90.00
#
_symmetry.space_group_name_H-M   'P 1'
#
loop_
_entity.id
_entity.type
_entity.pdbx_description
1 polymer ?
#
loop_
_entity_poly.entity_id
_entity_poly.type
_entity_poly.pdbx_seq_one_letter_code
_entity_poly.pdbx_strand_id
1 'polypeptide(L)'
;MFIEYNAHPKGIKTTDCVVRAVSTALNKDYMECRRELNQLKRDWKFKSYKDTEFLYKYFEGKPRLIFKAVKGEPRIKGSDFTGLYPKGTYILKMTGHVTVCKDGVIMDTWDCTYRSVYTAWKID
;
A
#
# COMPACT_ATOMS: atom_id res chain seq x y z
N MET A 1 6.72 -10.25 8.36
CA MET A 1 5.66 -10.54 9.34
C MET A 1 4.33 -10.05 8.79
N PHE A 2 3.23 -10.71 9.15
CA PHE A 2 1.87 -10.33 8.74
C PHE A 2 0.93 -10.40 9.95
N ILE A 3 -0.02 -9.47 10.02
CA ILE A 3 -1.17 -9.55 10.92
C ILE A 3 -2.47 -9.29 10.15
N GLU A 4 -3.52 -10.04 10.47
CA GLU A 4 -4.84 -9.78 9.90
C GLU A 4 -5.39 -8.47 10.48
N TYR A 5 -5.67 -7.51 9.60
CA TYR A 5 -6.21 -6.21 9.95
C TYR A 5 -7.16 -5.70 8.86
N ASN A 6 -8.37 -5.34 9.28
CA ASN A 6 -9.37 -4.72 8.40
C ASN A 6 -9.73 -3.32 8.89
N ALA A 7 -9.24 -2.30 8.20
CA ALA A 7 -9.57 -0.90 8.48
C ALA A 7 -11.04 -0.53 8.18
N HIS A 8 -11.78 -1.38 7.47
CA HIS A 8 -13.17 -1.08 7.12
C HIS A 8 -14.05 -1.05 8.39
N PRO A 9 -14.82 0.02 8.66
CA PRO A 9 -15.53 0.21 9.94
C PRO A 9 -16.58 -0.86 10.24
N LYS A 10 -17.16 -1.45 9.18
CA LYS A 10 -18.12 -2.57 9.27
C LYS A 10 -17.48 -3.96 9.15
N GLY A 11 -16.15 -4.07 9.11
CA GLY A 11 -15.44 -5.34 8.92
C GLY A 11 -15.65 -6.02 7.56
N ILE A 12 -16.21 -5.32 6.57
CA ILE A 12 -16.54 -5.88 5.25
C ILE A 12 -15.24 -6.15 4.47
N LYS A 13 -15.13 -7.34 3.87
CA LYS A 13 -14.06 -7.67 2.92
C LYS A 13 -14.47 -7.24 1.52
N THR A 14 -13.76 -6.27 0.94
CA THR A 14 -14.06 -5.73 -0.41
C THR A 14 -12.77 -5.41 -1.17
N THR A 15 -12.88 -4.89 -2.40
CA THR A 15 -11.74 -4.62 -3.28
C THR A 15 -11.13 -3.23 -3.05
N ASP A 16 -10.94 -2.85 -1.79
CA ASP A 16 -10.56 -1.51 -1.31
C ASP A 16 -9.13 -1.42 -0.78
N CYS A 17 -8.24 -2.31 -1.23
CA CYS A 17 -6.87 -2.43 -0.73
C CYS A 17 -6.13 -1.09 -0.62
N VAL A 18 -6.28 -0.20 -1.62
CA VAL A 18 -5.71 1.15 -1.58
C VAL A 18 -6.25 1.98 -0.42
N VAL A 19 -7.57 2.00 -0.22
CA VAL A 19 -8.20 2.74 0.88
C VAL A 19 -7.74 2.19 2.23
N ARG A 20 -7.74 0.86 2.40
CA ARG A 20 -7.29 0.23 3.65
C ARG A 20 -5.82 0.53 3.93
N ALA A 21 -4.95 0.38 2.93
CA ALA A 21 -3.53 0.67 3.09
C ALA A 21 -3.29 2.16 3.44
N VAL A 22 -3.89 3.09 2.67
CA VAL A 22 -3.71 4.54 2.85
C VAL A 22 -4.27 5.02 4.18
N SER A 23 -5.48 4.61 4.55
CA SER A 23 -6.10 4.98 5.84
C SER A 23 -5.27 4.48 7.03
N THR A 24 -4.81 3.23 6.97
CA THR A 24 -3.96 2.64 8.03
C THR A 24 -2.62 3.35 8.13
N ALA A 25 -1.96 3.63 6.99
CA ALA A 25 -0.64 4.24 6.98
C ALA A 25 -0.67 5.71 7.45
N LEU A 26 -1.70 6.47 7.08
CA LEU A 26 -1.84 7.87 7.45
C LEU A 26 -2.61 8.08 8.77
N ASN A 27 -3.02 7.00 9.44
CA ASN A 27 -3.90 7.03 10.61
C ASN A 27 -5.16 7.90 10.39
N LYS A 28 -5.79 7.76 9.21
CA LYS A 28 -7.00 8.48 8.81
C LYS A 28 -8.24 7.61 8.98
N ASP A 29 -9.40 8.23 9.20
CA ASP A 29 -10.67 7.51 9.11
C ASP A 29 -10.84 6.88 7.72
N TYR A 30 -11.33 5.65 7.70
CA TYR A 30 -11.50 4.88 6.48
C TYR A 30 -12.47 5.55 5.50
N MET A 31 -13.59 6.08 5.99
CA MET A 31 -14.62 6.68 5.14
C MET A 31 -14.17 8.04 4.61
N GLU A 32 -13.46 8.82 5.41
CA GLU A 32 -12.82 10.07 4.98
C GLU A 32 -11.76 9.81 3.91
N CYS A 33 -10.85 8.86 4.14
CA CYS A 33 -9.83 8.45 3.17
C CYS A 33 -10.47 7.99 1.85
N ARG A 34 -11.54 7.19 1.93
CA ARG A 34 -12.29 6.75 0.74
C ARG A 34 -12.89 7.93 -0.02
N ARG A 35 -13.45 8.93 0.66
CA ARG A 35 -14.03 10.13 0.02
C ARG A 35 -12.93 10.97 -0.64
N GLU A 36 -11.82 11.20 0.05
CA GLU A 36 -10.65 11.94 -0.44
C GLU A 36 -10.11 11.30 -1.72
N LEU A 37 -9.81 10.00 -1.71
CA LEU A 37 -9.27 9.29 -2.87
C LEU A 37 -10.23 9.32 -4.07
N ASN A 38 -11.55 9.26 -3.83
CA ASN A 38 -12.53 9.39 -4.91
C ASN A 38 -12.64 10.82 -5.45
N GLN A 39 -12.50 11.83 -4.60
CA GLN A 39 -12.50 13.24 -5.01
C GLN A 39 -11.26 13.53 -5.87
N LEU A 40 -10.07 13.21 -5.38
CA LEU A 40 -8.81 13.37 -6.12
C LEU A 40 -8.81 12.61 -7.45
N LYS A 41 -9.38 11.40 -7.47
CA LYS A 41 -9.55 10.63 -8.71
C LYS A 41 -10.32 11.42 -9.77
N ARG A 42 -11.43 12.08 -9.39
CA ARG A 42 -12.22 12.92 -10.30
C ARG A 42 -11.46 14.17 -10.72
N ASP A 43 -10.88 14.88 -9.75
CA ASP A 43 -10.21 16.16 -9.99
C ASP A 43 -8.98 16.00 -10.90
N TRP A 44 -8.24 14.91 -10.71
CA TRP A 44 -7.07 14.58 -11.52
C TRP A 44 -7.40 13.74 -12.76
N LYS A 45 -8.69 13.49 -13.04
CA LYS A 45 -9.18 12.80 -14.25
C LYS A 45 -8.65 11.37 -14.41
N PHE A 46 -8.42 10.65 -13.32
CA PHE A 46 -8.07 9.22 -13.34
C PHE A 46 -9.33 8.34 -13.41
N LYS A 47 -9.20 7.15 -14.00
CA LYS A 47 -10.30 6.16 -14.02
C LYS A 47 -10.43 5.45 -12.67
N SER A 48 -9.30 5.21 -12.00
CA SER A 48 -9.26 4.51 -10.71
C SER A 48 -8.16 5.05 -9.81
N TYR A 49 -8.43 5.18 -8.51
CA TYR A 49 -7.37 5.46 -7.52
C TYR A 49 -6.43 4.25 -7.30
N LYS A 50 -6.72 3.11 -7.94
CA LYS A 50 -5.84 1.92 -7.96
C LYS A 50 -4.77 1.99 -9.04
N ASP A 51 -4.89 2.95 -9.95
CA ASP A 51 -3.94 3.14 -11.05
C ASP A 51 -2.57 3.52 -10.48
N THR A 52 -1.52 2.93 -11.01
CA THR A 52 -0.16 3.15 -10.51
C THR A 52 0.24 4.63 -10.62
N GLU A 53 -0.16 5.31 -11.70
CA GLU A 53 0.06 6.74 -11.92
C GLU A 53 -0.69 7.60 -10.89
N PHE A 54 -1.90 7.20 -10.50
CA PHE A 54 -2.62 7.88 -9.42
C PHE A 54 -1.83 7.80 -8.11
N LEU A 55 -1.32 6.61 -7.75
CA LEU A 55 -0.52 6.44 -6.54
C LEU A 55 0.78 7.26 -6.59
N TYR A 56 1.41 7.36 -7.76
CA TYR A 56 2.63 8.16 -7.94
C TYR A 56 2.36 9.65 -7.68
N LYS A 57 1.23 10.15 -8.18
CA LYS A 57 0.80 11.53 -7.95
C LYS A 57 0.35 11.74 -6.51
N TYR A 58 -0.38 10.80 -5.91
CA TYR A 58 -0.87 10.90 -4.53
C TYR A 58 0.27 10.94 -3.51
N PHE A 59 1.35 10.20 -3.74
CA PHE A 59 2.54 10.17 -2.88
C PHE A 59 3.70 11.00 -3.44
N GLU A 60 3.42 11.98 -4.29
CA GLU A 60 4.45 12.91 -4.79
C GLU A 60 5.12 13.64 -3.60
N GLY A 61 6.45 13.75 -3.64
CA GLY A 61 7.24 14.32 -2.55
C GLY A 61 7.55 13.37 -1.38
N LYS A 62 6.94 12.18 -1.29
CA LYS A 62 7.33 11.17 -0.29
C LYS A 62 8.55 10.36 -0.75
N PRO A 63 9.48 9.98 0.16
CA PRO A 63 10.62 9.13 -0.19
C PRO A 63 10.13 7.81 -0.78
N ARG A 64 10.62 7.49 -1.98
CA ARG A 64 10.18 6.34 -2.76
C ARG A 64 11.31 5.34 -2.95
N LEU A 65 11.05 4.09 -2.57
CA LEU A 65 11.92 2.95 -2.79
C LEU A 65 11.49 2.22 -4.06
N ILE A 66 12.43 1.98 -4.98
CA ILE A 66 12.16 1.33 -6.27
C ILE A 66 12.92 0.00 -6.31
N PHE A 67 12.19 -1.10 -6.48
CA PHE A 67 12.77 -2.44 -6.54
C PHE A 67 12.77 -2.92 -7.99
N LYS A 68 13.88 -2.68 -8.68
CA LYS A 68 14.07 -3.11 -10.07
C LYS A 68 14.21 -4.62 -10.13
N ALA A 69 13.64 -5.23 -11.17
CA ALA A 69 13.86 -6.64 -11.43
C ALA A 69 15.24 -6.83 -12.07
N VAL A 70 16.06 -7.67 -11.47
CA VAL A 70 17.33 -8.12 -12.03
C VAL A 70 17.10 -9.47 -12.69
N LYS A 71 17.57 -9.64 -13.93
CA LYS A 71 17.38 -10.90 -14.68
C LYS A 71 18.11 -12.03 -13.95
N GLY A 72 17.40 -13.11 -13.65
CA GLY A 72 17.93 -14.27 -12.94
C GLY A 72 17.81 -14.20 -11.42
N GLU A 73 17.40 -13.07 -10.86
CA GLU A 73 17.19 -12.92 -9.43
C GLU A 73 15.69 -12.91 -9.07
N PRO A 74 15.30 -13.56 -7.95
CA PRO A 74 13.95 -13.47 -7.46
C PRO A 74 13.63 -12.02 -7.06
N ARG A 75 12.43 -11.55 -7.40
CA ARG A 75 11.95 -10.26 -6.92
C ARG A 75 11.75 -10.29 -5.41
N ILE A 76 12.09 -9.18 -4.75
CA ILE A 76 11.77 -8.93 -3.36
C ILE A 76 10.27 -9.16 -3.09
N LYS A 77 9.96 -9.98 -2.10
CA LYS A 77 8.61 -10.26 -1.61
C LYS A 77 8.26 -9.36 -0.43
N GLY A 78 6.97 -9.32 -0.07
CA GLY A 78 6.53 -8.63 1.15
C GLY A 78 7.22 -9.18 2.41
N SER A 79 7.45 -10.49 2.48
CA SER A 79 8.22 -11.13 3.55
C SER A 79 9.63 -10.55 3.66
N ASP A 80 10.32 -10.40 2.54
CA ASP A 80 11.70 -9.88 2.49
C ASP A 80 11.70 -8.40 2.89
N PHE A 81 10.72 -7.62 2.38
CA PHE A 81 10.57 -6.21 2.72
C PHE A 81 10.42 -5.99 4.23
N THR A 82 9.62 -6.83 4.91
CA THR A 82 9.44 -6.71 6.36
C THR A 82 10.72 -6.93 7.17
N GLY A 83 11.65 -7.77 6.68
CA GLY A 83 12.95 -7.97 7.32
C GLY A 83 13.95 -6.85 7.02
N LEU A 84 13.90 -6.30 5.81
CA LEU A 84 14.77 -5.19 5.37
C LEU A 84 14.40 -3.85 6.00
N TYR A 85 13.09 -3.64 6.29
CA TYR A 85 12.56 -2.39 6.83
C TYR A 85 11.77 -2.66 8.13
N PRO A 86 12.46 -2.92 9.26
CA PRO A 86 11.83 -3.29 10.53
C PRO A 86 11.20 -2.11 11.28
N LYS A 87 11.37 -0.87 10.81
CA LYS A 87 10.86 0.35 11.45
C LYS A 87 10.30 1.32 10.42
N GLY A 88 9.27 2.07 10.79
CA GLY A 88 8.63 3.10 9.99
C GLY A 88 7.40 2.59 9.23
N THR A 89 6.67 3.53 8.62
CA THR A 89 5.44 3.23 7.89
C THR A 89 5.65 3.34 6.38
N TYR A 90 5.27 2.29 5.66
CA TYR A 90 5.42 2.20 4.20
C TYR A 90 4.14 1.75 3.52
N ILE A 91 3.79 2.41 2.42
CA ILE A 91 2.80 1.89 1.46
C ILE A 91 3.53 1.07 0.42
N LEU A 92 3.15 -0.19 0.24
CA LEU A 92 3.77 -1.14 -0.68
C LEU A 92 2.86 -1.33 -1.90
N LYS A 93 3.39 -1.04 -3.09
CA LYS A 93 2.76 -1.44 -4.36
C LYS A 93 3.29 -2.81 -4.76
N MET A 94 2.38 -3.79 -4.78
CA MET A 94 2.69 -5.19 -5.07
C MET A 94 2.02 -5.66 -6.37
N THR A 95 2.35 -6.88 -6.81
CA THR A 95 1.65 -7.56 -7.91
C THR A 95 0.15 -7.64 -7.65
N GLY A 96 -0.63 -6.82 -8.39
CA GLY A 96 -2.09 -6.78 -8.31
C GLY A 96 -2.68 -6.25 -6.99
N HIS A 97 -1.86 -5.70 -6.09
CA HIS A 97 -2.28 -5.36 -4.74
C HIS A 97 -1.55 -4.13 -4.18
N VAL A 98 -2.12 -3.51 -3.15
CA VAL A 98 -1.50 -2.42 -2.37
C VAL A 98 -1.74 -2.73 -0.89
N THR A 99 -0.67 -2.67 -0.10
CA THR A 99 -0.74 -2.93 1.34
C THR A 99 0.09 -1.91 2.11
N VAL A 100 -0.01 -1.94 3.44
CA VAL A 100 0.83 -1.15 4.35
C VAL A 100 1.76 -2.08 5.12
N CYS A 101 3.02 -1.67 5.26
CA CYS A 101 3.97 -2.24 6.21
C CYS A 101 4.24 -1.19 7.28
N LYS A 102 3.91 -1.49 8.53
CA LYS A 102 4.17 -0.62 9.68
C LYS A 102 5.11 -1.36 10.63
N ASP A 103 6.28 -0.79 10.87
CA ASP A 103 7.31 -1.34 11.76
C ASP A 103 7.63 -2.81 11.48
N GLY A 104 7.87 -3.12 10.20
CA GLY A 104 8.17 -4.49 9.75
C GLY A 104 6.97 -5.44 9.75
N VAL A 105 5.74 -4.94 9.91
CA VAL A 105 4.53 -5.76 9.91
C VAL A 105 3.58 -5.34 8.80
N ILE A 106 3.27 -6.28 7.89
CA ILE A 106 2.23 -6.06 6.88
C ILE A 106 0.86 -6.23 7.54
N MET A 107 -0.01 -5.23 7.38
CA MET A 107 -1.36 -5.21 7.95
C MET A 107 -2.38 -5.31 6.81
N ASP A 108 -3.11 -6.43 6.73
CA ASP A 108 -4.05 -6.67 5.62
C ASP A 108 -5.14 -7.68 5.97
N THR A 109 -6.14 -7.88 5.11
CA THR A 109 -7.23 -8.85 5.33
C THR A 109 -6.86 -10.29 4.95
N TRP A 110 -5.67 -10.51 4.40
CA TRP A 110 -5.08 -11.83 4.13
C TRP A 110 -3.55 -11.72 4.07
N ASP A 111 -2.86 -12.84 4.28
CA ASP A 111 -1.40 -12.86 4.14
C ASP A 111 -0.99 -12.64 2.67
N CYS A 112 -0.62 -11.41 2.34
CA CYS A 112 -0.13 -11.02 1.02
C CYS A 112 1.39 -11.00 0.91
N THR A 113 2.13 -11.45 1.95
CA THR A 113 3.60 -11.34 2.05
C THR A 113 4.34 -12.07 0.92
N TYR A 114 3.73 -13.10 0.34
CA TYR A 114 4.31 -13.87 -0.77
C TYR A 114 4.37 -13.10 -2.11
N ARG A 115 3.67 -11.96 -2.23
CA ARG A 115 3.63 -11.16 -3.46
C ARG A 115 4.90 -10.34 -3.63
N SER A 116 5.30 -10.12 -4.88
CA SER A 116 6.44 -9.25 -5.20
C SER A 116 6.11 -7.79 -4.94
N VAL A 117 7.05 -7.06 -4.34
CA VAL A 117 6.99 -5.62 -4.13
C VAL A 117 7.67 -4.92 -5.30
N TYR A 118 6.98 -3.96 -5.93
CA TYR A 118 7.52 -3.19 -7.06
C TYR A 118 8.12 -1.88 -6.59
N THR A 119 7.44 -1.20 -5.68
CA THR A 119 7.87 0.06 -5.11
C THR A 119 7.19 0.26 -3.75
N ALA A 120 7.81 1.05 -2.89
CA ALA A 120 7.21 1.47 -1.64
C ALA A 120 7.40 2.98 -1.42
N TRP A 121 6.45 3.61 -0.75
CA TRP A 121 6.56 5.00 -0.29
C TRP A 121 6.66 5.03 1.22
N LYS A 122 7.67 5.73 1.75
CA LYS A 122 7.78 6.00 3.17
C LYS A 122 6.83 7.13 3.54
N ILE A 123 5.99 6.90 4.55
CA ILE A 123 4.96 7.86 4.98
C ILE A 123 5.50 8.73 6.11
N ASP A 124 6.07 8.09 7.14
CA ASP A 124 6.73 8.65 8.33
C ASP A 124 7.59 7.57 9.03
#